data_AF-A0A8K0EX88-F1
#
_entry.id   AF-A0A8K0EX88-F1
#
_cell.length_a   1.000
_cell.length_b   1.000
_cell.length_c   1.000
_cell.angle_alpha   90.00
_cell.angle_beta   90.00
_cell.angle_gamma   90.00
#
_symmetry.space_group_name_H-M   'P 1'
#
loop_
_entity.id
_entity.type
_entity.pdbx_description
1 polymer ?
#
loop_
_entity_poly.entity_id
_entity_poly.type
_entity_poly.pdbx_seq_one_letter_code
_entity_poly.pdbx_strand_id
1 'polypeptide(L)'
;MGEPDEVDQALPYRGTDMSDYGIPLDDLKELMEVRGTEGIAEIEQKYGSVTEICKRLRTSPTVGLENNPKEFELRRQVYGSNIIPPKPPKTFLQLVWEALQDTTLIILEIAAIISLGLSFYKPSKDIQDKRE
;
A
#
# COMPACT_ATOMS: atom_id res chain seq x y z
N MET A 1 -49.39 9.84 36.51
CA MET A 1 -49.19 9.76 35.05
C MET A 1 -47.92 10.50 34.74
N GLY A 2 -46.87 9.75 34.37
CA GLY A 2 -45.53 10.26 34.06
C GLY A 2 -44.47 9.90 35.11
N GLU A 3 -44.18 8.61 35.30
CA GLU A 3 -42.80 8.19 35.61
C GLU A 3 -41.98 8.35 34.32
N PRO A 4 -40.79 8.96 34.38
CA PRO A 4 -39.75 8.71 33.39
C PRO A 4 -38.62 7.90 34.05
N ASP A 5 -38.75 6.59 33.89
CA ASP A 5 -37.73 5.56 33.65
C ASP A 5 -36.28 5.85 34.08
N GLU A 6 -35.96 5.26 35.23
CA GLU A 6 -34.63 4.83 35.64
C GLU A 6 -34.13 3.73 34.69
N VAL A 7 -33.23 4.07 33.78
CA VAL A 7 -32.29 3.10 33.19
C VAL A 7 -30.88 3.64 33.37
N ASP A 8 -30.37 3.41 34.59
CA ASP A 8 -28.96 3.23 34.84
C ASP A 8 -28.43 2.15 33.88
N GLN A 9 -27.35 2.45 33.16
CA GLN A 9 -26.05 1.79 33.37
C GLN A 9 -25.12 2.16 32.22
N ALA A 10 -24.30 3.20 32.45
CA ALA A 10 -23.04 3.33 31.74
C ALA A 10 -22.22 2.07 32.08
N LEU A 11 -22.21 1.09 31.16
CA LEU A 11 -21.31 -0.05 31.29
C LEU A 11 -19.90 0.51 31.44
N PRO A 12 -19.13 0.06 32.46
CA PRO A 12 -17.76 0.48 32.60
C PRO A 12 -17.07 0.17 31.28
N TYR A 13 -16.40 1.18 30.70
CA TYR A 13 -15.54 1.01 29.55
C TYR A 13 -14.37 0.13 30.00
N ARG A 14 -14.64 -1.18 30.04
CA ARG A 14 -13.67 -2.23 30.29
C ARG A 14 -12.63 -2.01 29.21
N GLY A 15 -11.40 -1.71 29.60
CA GLY A 15 -10.30 -1.64 28.66
C GLY A 15 -10.30 -2.92 27.84
N THR A 16 -10.85 -2.87 26.63
CA THR A 16 -10.80 -3.98 25.70
C THR A 16 -9.39 -3.96 25.17
N ASP A 17 -8.60 -4.94 25.61
CA ASP A 17 -7.35 -5.31 24.97
C ASP A 17 -7.52 -5.23 23.45
N MET A 18 -6.49 -4.72 22.76
CA MET A 18 -6.47 -4.46 21.31
C MET A 18 -6.68 -5.73 20.44
N SER A 19 -7.07 -6.86 21.03
CA SER A 19 -7.17 -8.20 20.46
C SER A 19 -8.58 -8.82 20.55
N ASP A 20 -9.62 -8.06 20.93
CA ASP A 20 -10.94 -8.60 21.30
C ASP A 20 -11.93 -8.79 20.12
N TYR A 21 -11.45 -8.82 18.88
CA TYR A 21 -12.27 -9.28 17.76
C TYR A 21 -12.06 -10.78 17.56
N GLY A 22 -13.15 -11.55 17.49
CA GLY A 22 -13.10 -13.02 17.43
C GLY A 22 -12.65 -13.61 16.09
N ILE A 23 -12.18 -12.78 15.14
CA ILE A 23 -11.67 -13.21 13.83
C ILE A 23 -10.43 -12.35 13.49
N PRO A 24 -9.25 -12.96 13.32
CA PRO A 24 -8.03 -12.25 12.94
C PRO A 24 -8.04 -11.82 11.46
N LEU A 25 -7.16 -10.88 11.12
CA LEU A 25 -7.09 -10.34 9.76
C LEU A 25 -6.68 -11.38 8.71
N ASP A 26 -5.77 -12.29 9.05
CA ASP A 26 -5.28 -13.29 8.09
C ASP A 26 -6.36 -14.31 7.71
N ASP A 27 -7.16 -14.74 8.69
CA ASP A 27 -8.35 -15.57 8.48
C ASP A 27 -9.36 -14.92 7.52
N LEU A 28 -9.54 -13.59 7.62
CA LEU A 28 -10.40 -12.84 6.70
C LEU A 28 -9.81 -12.77 5.28
N LYS A 29 -8.48 -12.73 5.15
CA LYS A 29 -7.81 -12.76 3.84
C LYS A 29 -7.97 -14.13 3.18
N GLU A 30 -7.71 -15.21 3.92
CA GLU A 30 -7.93 -16.58 3.45
C GLU A 30 -9.37 -16.77 2.96
N LEU A 31 -10.34 -16.25 3.73
CA LEU A 31 -11.75 -16.33 3.35
C LEU A 31 -12.07 -15.60 2.03
N MET A 32 -11.30 -14.57 1.65
CA MET A 32 -11.47 -13.88 0.37
C MET A 32 -10.91 -14.66 -0.84
N GLU A 33 -10.08 -15.67 -0.60
CA GLU A 33 -9.51 -16.52 -1.65
C GLU A 33 -10.54 -17.55 -2.15
N VAL A 34 -11.41 -18.02 -1.27
CA VAL A 34 -12.50 -18.95 -1.59
C VAL A 34 -13.75 -18.25 -2.09
N ARG A 35 -14.49 -18.88 -3.03
CA ARG A 35 -15.67 -18.27 -3.68
C ARG A 35 -16.79 -19.28 -3.90
N GLY A 36 -18.00 -18.77 -4.08
CA GLY A 36 -19.18 -19.58 -4.43
C GLY A 36 -19.54 -20.58 -3.32
N THR A 37 -19.85 -21.81 -3.70
CA THR A 37 -20.28 -22.87 -2.78
C THR A 37 -19.19 -23.29 -1.79
N GLU A 38 -17.92 -23.25 -2.20
CA GLU A 38 -16.78 -23.58 -1.34
C GLU A 38 -16.61 -22.55 -0.21
N GLY A 39 -16.76 -21.26 -0.53
CA GLY A 39 -16.71 -20.21 0.49
C GLY A 39 -17.85 -20.30 1.51
N ILE A 40 -19.06 -20.68 1.08
CA ILE A 40 -20.19 -20.91 2.00
C ILE A 40 -19.90 -22.09 2.93
N ALA A 41 -19.38 -23.20 2.38
CA ALA A 41 -19.01 -24.37 3.18
C ALA A 41 -17.90 -24.04 4.20
N GLU A 42 -16.90 -23.25 3.81
CA GLU A 42 -15.85 -22.80 4.74
C GLU A 42 -16.40 -21.87 5.83
N ILE A 43 -17.33 -20.97 5.49
CA ILE A 43 -18.01 -20.12 6.49
C ILE A 43 -18.77 -20.97 7.50
N GLU A 44 -19.55 -21.94 7.04
CA GLU A 44 -20.32 -22.83 7.91
C GLU A 44 -19.41 -23.70 8.79
N GLN A 45 -18.30 -24.21 8.24
CA GLN A 45 -17.37 -25.06 8.99
C GLN A 45 -16.51 -24.30 10.00
N LYS A 46 -15.85 -23.19 9.59
CA LYS A 46 -14.94 -22.43 10.47
C LYS A 46 -15.70 -21.49 11.41
N TYR A 47 -16.75 -20.84 10.93
CA TYR A 47 -17.41 -19.75 11.67
C TYR A 47 -18.84 -20.05 12.08
N GLY A 48 -19.45 -21.12 11.56
CA GLY A 48 -20.82 -21.54 11.84
C GLY A 48 -21.84 -20.87 10.92
N SER A 49 -21.86 -19.54 10.88
CA SER A 49 -22.77 -18.79 9.99
C SER A 49 -22.27 -17.38 9.71
N VAL A 50 -22.83 -16.75 8.68
CA VAL A 50 -22.59 -15.33 8.37
C VAL A 50 -23.00 -14.42 9.53
N THR A 51 -24.08 -14.75 10.24
CA THR A 51 -24.54 -14.00 11.42
C THR A 51 -23.52 -14.03 12.55
N GLU A 52 -22.85 -15.17 12.76
CA GLU A 52 -21.81 -15.28 13.77
C GLU A 52 -20.55 -14.49 13.37
N ILE A 53 -20.22 -14.44 12.08
CA ILE A 53 -19.17 -13.54 11.56
C ILE A 53 -19.54 -12.07 11.87
N CYS A 54 -20.76 -11.64 11.56
CA CYS A 54 -21.22 -10.28 11.87
C CYS A 54 -21.10 -9.97 13.37
N LYS A 55 -21.49 -10.93 14.23
CA LYS A 55 -21.37 -10.80 15.69
C LYS A 55 -19.91 -10.67 16.15
N ARG A 56 -19.02 -11.52 15.66
CA ARG A 56 -17.57 -11.47 15.99
C ARG A 56 -16.91 -10.19 15.47
N LEU A 57 -17.33 -9.71 14.31
CA LEU A 57 -16.90 -8.42 13.73
C LEU A 57 -17.65 -7.22 14.32
N ARG A 58 -18.54 -7.42 15.32
CA ARG A 58 -19.35 -6.39 15.99
C ARG A 58 -20.08 -5.48 15.00
N THR A 59 -20.63 -6.05 13.94
CA THR A 59 -21.35 -5.31 12.90
C THR A 59 -22.76 -5.85 12.76
N SER A 60 -23.71 -4.96 12.47
CA SER A 60 -25.07 -5.36 12.13
C SER A 60 -25.14 -5.79 10.67
N PRO A 61 -25.79 -6.92 10.34
CA PRO A 61 -25.98 -7.34 8.95
C PRO A 61 -26.92 -6.43 8.16
N THR A 62 -27.73 -5.61 8.84
CA THR A 62 -28.73 -4.73 8.21
C THR A 62 -28.35 -3.26 8.24
N VAL A 63 -27.77 -2.79 9.34
CA VAL A 63 -27.44 -1.37 9.56
C VAL A 63 -25.93 -1.10 9.44
N GLY A 64 -25.10 -2.14 9.56
CA GLY A 64 -23.64 -2.03 9.54
C GLY A 64 -23.08 -1.56 10.89
N LEU A 65 -22.11 -0.64 10.82
CA LEU A 65 -21.39 -0.11 11.98
C LEU A 65 -22.10 1.10 12.58
N GLU A 66 -22.06 1.20 13.90
CA GLU A 66 -22.49 2.39 14.61
C GLU A 66 -21.52 3.56 14.33
N ASN A 67 -22.03 4.79 14.33
CA ASN A 67 -21.21 5.97 14.10
C ASN A 67 -20.42 6.36 15.36
N ASN A 68 -19.48 5.52 15.75
CA ASN A 68 -18.63 5.69 16.93
C ASN A 68 -17.16 5.88 16.52
N PRO A 69 -16.58 7.09 16.65
CA PRO A 69 -15.21 7.36 16.22
C PRO A 69 -14.16 6.53 16.96
N LYS A 70 -14.42 6.14 18.22
CA LYS A 70 -13.50 5.28 18.98
C LYS A 70 -13.48 3.85 18.44
N GLU A 71 -14.62 3.35 17.99
CA GLU A 71 -14.72 2.02 17.41
C GLU A 71 -14.02 1.95 16.04
N PHE A 72 -14.13 3.01 15.23
CA PHE A 72 -13.41 3.09 13.97
C PHE A 72 -11.90 3.10 14.15
N GLU A 73 -11.40 3.83 15.15
CA GLU A 73 -9.96 3.84 15.46
C GLU A 73 -9.47 2.45 15.91
N LEU A 74 -10.23 1.78 16.80
CA LEU A 74 -9.91 0.42 17.23
C LEU A 74 -9.91 -0.57 16.05
N ARG A 75 -10.93 -0.53 15.19
CA ARG A 75 -10.99 -1.37 13.98
C ARG A 75 -9.80 -1.11 13.06
N ARG A 76 -9.40 0.15 12.90
CA ARG A 76 -8.27 0.53 12.06
C ARG A 76 -6.93 0.05 12.63
N GLN A 77 -6.80 -0.01 13.95
CA GLN A 77 -5.63 -0.58 14.61
C GLN A 77 -5.55 -2.10 14.44
N VAL A 78 -6.69 -2.80 14.47
CA VAL A 78 -6.75 -4.27 14.35
C VAL A 78 -6.66 -4.76 12.91
N TYR A 79 -7.46 -4.18 12.01
CA TYR A 79 -7.60 -4.65 10.62
C TYR A 79 -6.82 -3.81 9.61
N GLY A 80 -6.23 -2.70 10.04
CA GLY A 80 -5.57 -1.75 9.16
C GLY A 80 -6.55 -0.83 8.42
N SER A 81 -5.99 -0.01 7.54
CA SER A 81 -6.73 0.97 6.73
C SER A 81 -7.03 0.39 5.35
N ASN A 82 -8.25 0.55 4.84
CA ASN A 82 -8.60 0.20 3.46
C ASN A 82 -8.11 1.29 2.47
N ILE A 83 -6.81 1.58 2.50
CA ILE A 83 -6.16 2.56 1.61
C ILE A 83 -5.02 1.84 0.91
N ILE A 84 -5.12 1.75 -0.41
CA ILE A 84 -4.01 1.27 -1.25
C ILE A 84 -2.97 2.39 -1.24
N PRO A 85 -1.76 2.17 -0.69
CA PRO A 85 -0.75 3.21 -0.63
C PRO A 85 -0.38 3.61 -2.07
N PRO A 86 -0.38 4.91 -2.40
CA PRO A 86 0.08 5.36 -3.69
C PRO A 86 1.56 5.00 -3.84
N LYS A 87 1.97 4.59 -5.04
CA LYS A 87 3.40 4.38 -5.31
C LYS A 87 4.13 5.70 -5.05
N PRO A 88 5.23 5.70 -4.27
CA PRO A 88 5.99 6.92 -4.06
C PRO A 88 6.45 7.45 -5.43
N PRO A 89 6.36 8.76 -5.68
CA PRO A 89 6.82 9.32 -6.94
C PRO A 89 8.32 9.10 -7.08
N LYS A 90 8.77 8.83 -8.31
CA LYS A 90 10.20 8.81 -8.62
C LYS A 90 10.78 10.19 -8.36
N THR A 91 11.98 10.23 -7.78
CA THR A 91 12.71 11.49 -7.60
C THR A 91 13.19 12.04 -8.94
N PHE A 92 13.42 13.35 -9.05
CA PHE A 92 13.93 13.96 -10.28
C PHE A 92 15.24 13.29 -10.77
N LEU A 93 16.15 12.98 -9.85
CA LEU A 93 17.42 12.31 -10.19
C LEU A 93 17.21 10.88 -10.71
N GLN A 94 16.23 10.14 -10.17
CA GLN A 94 15.89 8.82 -10.72
C GLN A 94 15.34 8.92 -12.15
N LEU A 95 14.54 9.96 -12.43
CA LEU A 95 14.04 10.21 -13.79
C LEU A 95 15.16 10.58 -14.75
N VAL A 96 16.11 11.42 -14.32
CA VAL A 96 17.31 11.76 -15.11
C VAL A 96 18.18 10.52 -15.33
N TRP A 97 18.38 9.69 -14.31
CA TRP A 97 19.13 8.45 -14.42
C TRP A 97 18.48 7.45 -15.39
N GLU A 98 17.14 7.30 -15.31
CA GLU A 98 16.40 6.49 -16.28
C GLU A 98 16.50 7.05 -17.71
N ALA A 99 16.45 8.38 -17.88
CA ALA A 99 16.57 9.00 -19.19
C ALA A 99 17.97 8.80 -19.79
N LEU A 100 19.03 8.90 -19.00
CA LEU A 100 20.42 8.70 -19.45
C LEU A 100 20.74 7.27 -19.89
N GLN A 101 19.91 6.28 -19.51
CA GLN A 101 20.09 4.89 -19.93
C GLN A 101 19.49 4.59 -21.32
N ASP A 102 18.95 5.60 -22.02
CA ASP A 102 18.52 5.46 -23.41
C ASP A 102 19.73 5.30 -24.34
N THR A 103 19.75 4.22 -25.12
CA THR A 103 20.80 3.91 -26.09
C THR A 103 21.07 5.07 -27.05
N THR A 104 20.05 5.86 -27.41
CA THR A 104 20.19 7.01 -28.30
C THR A 104 20.99 8.14 -27.65
N LEU A 105 20.73 8.47 -26.38
CA LEU A 105 21.49 9.48 -25.63
C LEU A 105 22.92 9.03 -25.37
N ILE A 106 23.14 7.75 -25.04
CA ILE A 106 24.48 7.20 -24.83
C ILE A 106 25.35 7.36 -26.08
N ILE A 107 24.81 7.08 -27.28
CA ILE A 107 25.55 7.26 -28.54
C ILE A 107 25.92 8.73 -28.76
N LEU A 108 25.01 9.67 -28.45
CA LEU A 108 25.25 11.10 -28.58
C LEU A 108 26.33 11.59 -27.60
N GLU A 109 26.33 11.12 -26.36
CA GLU A 109 27.36 11.44 -25.37
C GLU A 109 28.75 10.95 -25.80
N ILE A 110 28.84 9.70 -26.29
CA ILE A 110 30.11 9.14 -26.81
C ILE A 110 30.61 9.98 -27.99
N ALA A 111 29.75 10.31 -28.94
CA ALA A 111 30.11 11.15 -30.08
C ALA A 111 30.59 12.55 -29.64
N ALA A 112 29.96 13.13 -28.63
CA ALA A 112 30.36 14.41 -28.05
C ALA A 112 31.75 14.33 -27.38
N ILE A 113 32.02 13.27 -26.61
CA ILE A 113 33.33 13.03 -25.96
C ILE A 113 34.43 12.88 -27.01
N ILE A 114 34.19 12.09 -28.07
CA ILE A 114 35.16 11.93 -29.18
C ILE A 114 35.41 13.27 -29.87
N SER A 115 34.36 14.02 -30.18
CA SER A 115 34.47 15.33 -30.83
C SER A 115 35.28 16.32 -29.98
N LEU A 116 35.07 16.31 -28.67
CA LEU A 116 35.80 17.15 -27.72
C LEU A 116 37.27 16.70 -27.60
N GLY A 117 37.53 15.39 -27.52
CA GLY A 117 38.88 14.83 -27.48
C GLY A 117 39.70 15.19 -28.73
N LEU A 118 39.08 15.10 -29.92
CA LEU A 118 39.71 15.51 -31.18
C LEU A 118 39.97 17.02 -31.25
N SER A 119 39.11 17.85 -30.66
CA SER A 119 39.34 19.30 -30.59
C SER A 119 40.63 19.67 -29.85
N PHE A 120 41.00 18.87 -28.85
CA PHE A 120 42.25 19.05 -28.10
C PHE A 120 43.44 18.27 -28.69
N TYR A 121 43.24 17.48 -29.76
CA TYR A 121 44.32 16.75 -30.43
C TYR A 121 45.10 17.66 -31.37
N LYS A 122 46.33 18.02 -30.99
CA LYS A 122 47.29 18.72 -31.86
C LYS A 122 48.28 17.71 -32.44
N PRO A 123 48.25 17.40 -33.75
CA PRO A 123 49.33 16.62 -34.36
C PRO A 123 50.62 17.46 -34.36
N SER A 124 51.72 16.90 -33.84
CA SER A 124 53.06 17.48 -33.99
C SER A 124 53.36 17.62 -35.47
N LYS A 125 53.54 18.85 -35.95
CA LYS A 125 54.09 19.11 -37.27
C LYS A 125 55.57 18.78 -37.22
N ASP A 126 55.92 17.52 -37.50
CA ASP A 126 57.30 17.17 -37.77
C ASP A 126 57.68 17.76 -39.14
N ILE A 127 58.58 18.73 -39.05
CA ILE A 127 59.21 19.50 -40.11
C ILE A 127 59.95 18.53 -41.04
N GLN A 128 59.46 18.36 -42.26
CA GLN A 128 60.29 18.06 -43.43
C GLN A 128 59.85 18.90 -44.63
N ASP A 129 59.85 20.21 -44.41
CA ASP A 129 60.22 21.17 -45.44
C ASP A 129 61.76 21.21 -45.50
N LYS A 130 62.37 20.26 -46.22
CA LYS A 130 63.80 20.28 -46.61
C LYS A 130 64.01 19.39 -47.84
N ARG A 131 63.65 19.87 -49.02
CA ARG A 131 64.35 19.64 -50.28
C ARG A 131 63.98 20.76 -51.26
N GLU A 132 64.70 21.88 -51.14
CA GLU A 132 65.15 22.65 -52.31
C GLU A 132 66.63 22.31 -52.53
#